data_AF-A0A8K1C6X5-F1
#
_entry.id   AF-A0A8K1C6X5-F1
#
_cell.length_a   1.000
_cell.length_b   1.000
_cell.length_c   1.000
_cell.angle_alpha   90.00
_cell.angle_beta   90.00
_cell.angle_gamma   90.00
#
_symmetry.space_group_name_H-M   'P 1'
#
loop_
_entity.id
_entity.type
_entity.pdbx_description
1 polymer ?
#
loop_
_entity_poly.entity_id
_entity_poly.type
_entity_poly.pdbx_seq_one_letter_code
_entity_poly.pdbx_strand_id
1 'polypeptide(L)'
;MRKHATALLNVFDRSSEKGEAIDLVKIFNSFTIETFAEMGFGIKMNCLDAEEEHPLQSAFDSAQRMVVLRYQRPSFVWKLQRLFGIGAEKQLKQDIKVIDDTVFDIISKALANRQNQKATDNTKPRIHLPRPCRRRRRRRRKHRPRLPP
;
A
#
# COMPACT_ATOMS: atom_id res chain seq x y z
N MET A 1 1.03 4.91 7.90
CA MET A 1 1.37 6.15 7.16
C MET A 1 2.73 6.75 7.55
N ARG A 2 2.97 7.16 8.82
CA ARG A 2 4.27 7.78 9.21
C ARG A 2 5.52 6.96 8.81
N LYS A 3 5.48 5.63 8.95
CA LYS A 3 6.61 4.75 8.62
C LYS A 3 7.04 4.79 7.15
N HIS A 4 6.09 4.74 6.21
CA HIS A 4 6.40 4.82 4.78
C HIS A 4 6.91 6.21 4.38
N ALA A 5 6.37 7.27 5.00
CA ALA A 5 6.84 8.63 4.75
C ALA A 5 8.30 8.81 5.20
N THR A 6 8.69 8.22 6.35
CA THR A 6 10.08 8.19 6.79
C THR A 6 10.98 7.40 5.84
N ALA A 7 10.51 6.25 5.33
CA ALA A 7 11.26 5.47 4.34
C ALA A 7 11.51 6.28 3.05
N LEU A 8 10.50 7.02 2.58
CA LEU A 8 10.63 7.90 1.42
C LEU A 8 11.64 9.04 1.65
N LEU A 9 11.58 9.69 2.82
CA LEU A 9 12.53 10.75 3.18
C LEU A 9 13.96 10.23 3.23
N ASN A 10 14.17 9.03 3.78
CA ASN A 10 15.49 8.39 3.80
C ASN A 10 16.04 8.15 2.40
N VAL A 11 15.19 7.81 1.42
CA VAL A 11 15.61 7.65 0.02
C VAL A 11 16.03 8.98 -0.58
N PHE A 12 15.29 10.06 -0.29
CA PHE A 12 15.64 11.41 -0.75
C PHE A 12 16.92 11.93 -0.10
N ASP A 13 17.11 11.74 1.20
CA ASP A 13 18.33 12.15 1.90
C ASP A 13 19.57 11.42 1.34
N ARG A 14 19.49 10.09 1.17
CA ARG A 14 20.58 9.30 0.57
C ARG A 14 20.93 9.74 -0.85
N SER A 15 19.92 10.07 -1.65
CA SER A 15 20.12 10.50 -3.04
C SER A 15 20.67 11.93 -3.11
N SER A 16 20.26 12.80 -2.19
CA SER A 16 20.79 14.15 -2.01
C SER A 16 22.27 14.13 -1.63
N GLU A 17 22.65 13.26 -0.69
CA GLU A 17 24.06 13.07 -0.27
C GLU A 17 24.95 12.57 -1.42
N LYS A 18 24.40 11.74 -2.32
CA LYS A 18 25.11 11.22 -3.49
C LYS A 18 25.06 12.13 -4.73
N GLY A 19 24.20 13.15 -4.73
CA GLY A 19 23.94 13.99 -5.89
C GLY A 19 23.31 13.24 -7.08
N GLU A 20 22.59 12.14 -6.82
CA GLU A 20 21.97 11.32 -7.86
C GLU A 20 20.63 11.91 -8.31
N ALA A 21 20.37 11.86 -9.62
CA ALA A 21 19.08 12.23 -10.17
C ALA A 21 18.04 11.13 -9.84
N ILE A 22 16.87 11.57 -9.36
CA ILE A 22 15.82 10.68 -8.90
C ILE A 22 14.62 10.75 -9.84
N ASP A 23 14.10 9.59 -10.26
CA ASP A 23 12.78 9.51 -10.89
C ASP A 23 11.68 9.53 -9.82
N LEU A 24 11.09 10.71 -9.64
CA LEU A 24 9.98 10.90 -8.70
C LEU A 24 8.76 10.05 -9.05
N VAL A 25 8.47 9.83 -10.34
CA VAL A 25 7.30 9.05 -10.76
C VAL A 25 7.47 7.61 -10.31
N LYS A 26 8.65 7.04 -10.53
CA LYS A 26 8.97 5.68 -10.10
C LYS A 26 8.87 5.53 -8.57
N ILE A 27 9.48 6.42 -7.81
CA ILE A 27 9.47 6.35 -6.35
C ILE A 27 8.06 6.52 -5.77
N PHE A 28 7.29 7.50 -6.26
CA PHE A 28 5.93 7.69 -5.78
C PHE A 28 5.03 6.51 -6.13
N ASN A 29 5.20 5.91 -7.31
CA ASN A 29 4.46 4.71 -7.67
C ASN A 29 4.75 3.55 -6.70
N SER A 30 6.03 3.29 -6.42
CA SER A 30 6.46 2.27 -5.44
C SER A 30 5.87 2.52 -4.04
N PHE A 31 5.92 3.78 -3.58
CA PHE A 31 5.34 4.20 -2.31
C PHE A 31 3.82 3.98 -2.26
N THR A 32 3.11 4.36 -3.33
CA THR A 32 1.66 4.22 -3.42
C THR A 32 1.23 2.75 -3.42
N ILE A 33 1.91 1.90 -4.19
CA ILE A 33 1.65 0.46 -4.22
C ILE A 33 1.86 -0.17 -2.84
N GLU A 34 2.98 0.14 -2.18
CA GLU A 34 3.30 -0.41 -0.86
C GLU A 34 2.29 0.03 0.20
N THR A 35 1.95 1.32 0.22
CA THR A 35 1.00 1.86 1.20
C THR A 35 -0.40 1.31 1.00
N PHE A 36 -0.89 1.21 -0.24
CA PHE A 36 -2.21 0.63 -0.50
C PHE A 36 -2.25 -0.87 -0.23
N ALA A 37 -1.18 -1.60 -0.52
CA ALA A 37 -1.12 -3.01 -0.20
C ALA A 37 -1.10 -3.28 1.31
N GLU A 38 -0.33 -2.50 2.07
CA GLU A 38 -0.32 -2.61 3.53
C GLU A 38 -1.66 -2.19 4.12
N MET A 39 -2.26 -1.08 3.66
CA MET A 39 -3.54 -0.59 4.19
C MET A 39 -4.73 -1.47 3.80
N GLY A 40 -4.78 -1.94 2.54
CA GLY A 40 -5.91 -2.71 2.01
C GLY A 40 -5.84 -4.20 2.36
N PHE A 41 -4.65 -4.78 2.32
CA PHE A 41 -4.46 -6.22 2.43
C PHE A 41 -3.61 -6.64 3.63
N GLY A 42 -2.96 -5.69 4.32
CA GLY A 42 -2.07 -5.99 5.44
C GLY A 42 -0.75 -6.64 5.03
N ILE A 43 -0.38 -6.54 3.74
CA ILE A 43 0.82 -7.16 3.18
C ILE A 43 1.89 -6.09 3.00
N LYS A 44 3.10 -6.38 3.45
CA LYS A 44 4.28 -5.55 3.20
C LYS A 44 5.04 -6.12 2.02
N MET A 45 5.16 -5.34 0.95
CA MET A 45 5.89 -5.74 -0.25
C MET A 45 7.33 -5.21 -0.29
N ASN A 46 7.72 -4.34 0.66
CA ASN A 46 9.04 -3.67 0.68
C ASN A 46 9.47 -3.15 -0.70
N CYS A 47 8.54 -2.54 -1.43
CA CYS A 47 8.76 -2.03 -2.77
C CYS A 47 9.68 -0.80 -2.78
N LEU A 48 9.87 -0.14 -1.63
CA LEU A 48 10.78 1.01 -1.49
C LEU A 48 12.25 0.64 -1.24
N ASP A 49 12.52 -0.54 -0.67
CA ASP A 49 13.86 -1.01 -0.27
C ASP A 49 14.43 -2.05 -1.24
N ALA A 50 13.64 -2.48 -2.23
CA ALA A 50 14.08 -3.42 -3.25
C ALA A 50 15.01 -2.73 -4.26
N GLU A 51 16.22 -3.26 -4.44
CA GLU A 51 17.17 -2.82 -5.49
C GLU A 51 16.61 -3.09 -6.90
N GLU A 52 15.69 -4.04 -7.02
CA GLU A 52 15.10 -4.47 -8.29
C GLU A 52 13.65 -3.97 -8.42
N GLU A 53 13.32 -3.42 -9.60
CA GLU A 53 12.00 -2.88 -9.89
C GLU A 53 10.96 -3.99 -9.91
N HIS A 54 9.91 -3.86 -9.09
CA HIS A 54 8.89 -4.89 -9.01
C HIS A 54 8.15 -4.99 -10.36
N PRO A 55 7.84 -6.19 -10.89
CA PRO A 55 7.16 -6.35 -12.18
C PRO A 55 5.85 -5.56 -12.28
N LEU A 56 5.11 -5.44 -11.17
CA LEU A 56 3.93 -4.59 -11.08
C LEU A 56 4.26 -3.11 -11.35
N GLN A 57 5.36 -2.56 -10.82
CA GLN A 57 5.74 -1.15 -11.02
C GLN A 57 6.03 -0.87 -12.49
N SER A 58 6.84 -1.72 -13.12
CA SER A 58 7.21 -1.59 -14.54
C SER A 58 5.98 -1.72 -15.45
N ALA A 59 5.11 -2.70 -15.19
CA ALA A 59 3.87 -2.87 -15.94
C ALA A 59 2.92 -1.68 -15.73
N PHE A 60 2.83 -1.12 -14.52
CA PHE A 60 1.98 0.02 -14.22
C PHE A 60 2.46 1.29 -14.92
N ASP A 61 3.77 1.55 -14.91
CA ASP A 61 4.40 2.69 -15.58
C ASP A 61 4.22 2.60 -17.12
N SER A 62 4.45 1.42 -17.70
CA SER A 62 4.18 1.16 -19.12
C SER A 62 2.69 1.37 -19.46
N ALA A 63 1.78 0.79 -18.66
CA ALA A 63 0.34 0.96 -18.86
C ALA A 63 -0.06 2.43 -18.79
N GLN A 64 0.47 3.19 -17.84
CA GLN A 64 0.19 4.62 -17.68
C GLN A 64 0.65 5.42 -18.91
N ARG A 65 1.85 5.14 -19.44
CA ARG A 65 2.32 5.75 -20.71
C ARG A 65 1.38 5.42 -21.88
N MET A 66 0.93 4.17 -22.00
CA MET A 66 0.01 3.76 -23.06
C MET A 66 -1.37 4.43 -22.92
N VAL A 67 -1.86 4.64 -21.70
CA VAL A 67 -3.11 5.39 -21.45
C VAL A 67 -2.96 6.86 -21.84
N VAL A 68 -1.82 7.50 -21.53
CA VAL A 68 -1.53 8.87 -21.96
C VAL A 68 -1.49 8.97 -23.49
N LEU A 69 -0.85 8.00 -24.16
CA LEU A 69 -0.86 7.93 -25.62
C LEU A 69 -2.27 7.75 -26.19
N ARG A 70 -3.12 6.94 -25.55
CA ARG A 70 -4.53 6.80 -25.93
C ARG A 70 -5.28 8.12 -25.81
N TYR A 71 -4.99 8.94 -24.80
CA TYR A 71 -5.61 10.25 -24.63
C TYR A 71 -5.22 11.23 -25.75
N GLN A 72 -3.96 11.18 -26.20
CA GLN A 72 -3.47 12.06 -27.27
C GLN A 72 -3.91 11.60 -28.68
N ARG A 73 -4.20 10.32 -28.87
CA ARG A 73 -4.55 9.77 -30.20
C ARG A 73 -6.06 9.82 -30.47
N PRO A 74 -6.48 10.19 -31.70
CA PRO A 74 -7.88 10.19 -32.07
C PRO A 74 -8.47 8.77 -32.12
N SER A 75 -9.78 8.68 -31.91
CA SER A 75 -10.39 7.41 -31.50
C SER A 75 -10.36 6.27 -32.52
N PHE A 76 -10.13 6.58 -33.78
CA PHE A 76 -10.01 5.58 -34.84
C PHE A 76 -8.68 4.82 -34.76
N VAL A 77 -7.59 5.47 -34.33
CA VAL A 77 -6.24 4.87 -34.32
C VAL A 77 -6.15 3.72 -33.33
N TRP A 78 -6.66 3.89 -32.11
CA TRP A 78 -6.65 2.83 -31.10
C TRP A 78 -7.63 1.70 -31.42
N LYS A 79 -8.76 1.99 -32.07
CA LYS A 79 -9.69 0.96 -32.58
C LYS A 79 -9.05 0.11 -33.68
N LEU A 80 -8.32 0.73 -34.60
CA LEU A 80 -7.54 0.03 -35.62
C LEU A 80 -6.42 -0.82 -34.98
N GLN A 81 -5.64 -0.26 -34.07
CA GLN A 81 -4.59 -1.02 -33.35
C GLN A 81 -5.16 -2.20 -32.55
N ARG A 82 -6.33 -2.03 -31.93
CA ARG A 82 -7.04 -3.10 -31.22
C ARG A 82 -7.54 -4.20 -32.15
N LEU A 83 -8.03 -3.84 -33.34
CA LEU A 83 -8.51 -4.80 -34.34
C LEU A 83 -7.37 -5.62 -34.94
N PHE A 84 -6.22 -5.00 -35.20
CA PHE A 84 -5.04 -5.68 -35.72
C PHE A 84 -4.22 -6.41 -34.64
N GLY A 85 -4.49 -6.16 -33.35
CA GLY A 85 -3.78 -6.82 -32.24
C GLY A 85 -2.28 -6.51 -32.18
N ILE A 86 -1.86 -5.37 -32.73
CA ILE A 86 -0.46 -4.99 -32.91
C ILE A 86 -0.21 -3.60 -32.29
N GLY A 87 0.97 -3.42 -31.70
CA GLY A 87 1.43 -2.14 -31.15
C GLY A 87 1.04 -1.90 -29.69
N ALA A 88 0.85 -0.63 -29.35
CA ALA A 88 0.62 -0.13 -27.98
C ALA A 88 -0.53 -0.85 -27.24
N GLU A 89 -1.59 -1.23 -27.94
CA GLU A 89 -2.74 -1.92 -27.34
C GLU A 89 -2.41 -3.35 -26.90
N LYS A 90 -1.53 -4.06 -27.64
CA LYS A 90 -1.06 -5.39 -27.27
C LYS A 90 -0.18 -5.33 -26.03
N GLN A 91 0.74 -4.36 -25.98
CA GLN A 91 1.59 -4.13 -24.82
C GLN A 91 0.76 -3.80 -23.58
N LEU A 92 -0.19 -2.86 -23.71
CA LEU A 92 -1.11 -2.51 -22.61
C LEU A 92 -1.89 -3.74 -22.09
N LYS A 93 -2.33 -4.63 -22.99
CA LYS A 93 -3.01 -5.87 -22.58
C LYS A 93 -2.07 -6.81 -21.79
N GLN A 94 -0.80 -6.90 -22.18
CA GLN A 94 0.20 -7.70 -21.45
C GLN A 94 0.49 -7.09 -20.09
N ASP A 95 0.66 -5.76 -20.03
CA ASP A 95 0.91 -5.03 -18.79
C ASP A 95 -0.24 -5.19 -17.81
N ILE A 96 -1.49 -5.05 -18.28
CA ILE A 96 -2.70 -5.29 -17.46
C ILE A 96 -2.71 -6.73 -16.93
N LYS A 97 -2.34 -7.72 -17.75
CA LYS A 97 -2.27 -9.11 -17.30
C LYS A 97 -1.27 -9.29 -16.15
N VAL A 98 -0.08 -8.70 -16.26
CA VAL A 98 0.93 -8.75 -15.19
C VAL A 98 0.41 -8.11 -13.91
N ILE A 99 -0.28 -6.97 -14.03
CA ILE A 99 -0.89 -6.27 -12.89
C ILE A 99 -1.97 -7.15 -12.24
N ASP A 100 -2.88 -7.73 -13.04
CA ASP A 100 -3.94 -8.61 -12.54
C ASP A 100 -3.34 -9.82 -11.81
N ASP A 101 -2.38 -10.52 -12.42
CA ASP A 101 -1.75 -11.70 -11.85
C ASP A 101 -1.07 -11.37 -10.50
N THR A 102 -0.37 -10.24 -10.41
CA THR A 102 0.26 -9.79 -9.15
C THR A 102 -0.77 -9.38 -8.09
N VAL A 103 -1.83 -8.66 -8.46
CA VAL A 103 -2.90 -8.28 -7.53
C VAL A 103 -3.64 -9.50 -6.99
N PHE A 104 -3.94 -10.49 -7.84
CA PHE A 104 -4.58 -11.74 -7.41
C PHE A 104 -3.69 -12.55 -6.47
N ASP A 105 -2.37 -12.58 -6.69
CA ASP A 105 -1.43 -13.20 -5.77
C ASP A 105 -1.43 -12.51 -4.39
N ILE A 106 -1.40 -11.17 -4.36
CA ILE A 106 -1.49 -10.38 -3.12
C ILE A 106 -2.81 -10.70 -2.37
N ILE A 107 -3.94 -10.71 -3.08
CA ILE A 107 -5.25 -11.03 -2.47
C ILE A 107 -5.24 -12.45 -1.90
N SER A 108 -4.71 -13.42 -2.66
CA SER A 108 -4.63 -14.82 -2.24
C SER A 108 -3.80 -14.99 -0.97
N LYS A 109 -2.63 -14.33 -0.91
CA LYS A 109 -1.77 -14.28 0.28
C LYS A 109 -2.49 -13.63 1.47
N ALA A 110 -3.23 -12.55 1.24
CA ALA A 110 -3.95 -11.85 2.30
C ALA A 110 -5.05 -12.72 2.91
N LEU A 111 -5.79 -13.44 2.06
CA LEU A 111 -6.83 -14.38 2.48
C LEU A 111 -6.23 -15.56 3.27
N ALA A 112 -5.12 -16.14 2.79
CA ALA A 112 -4.42 -17.21 3.50
C ALA A 112 -3.91 -16.77 4.88
N ASN A 113 -3.30 -15.59 4.96
CA ASN A 113 -2.82 -15.02 6.23
C ASN A 113 -3.97 -14.81 7.23
N ARG A 114 -5.15 -14.38 6.77
CA ARG A 114 -6.34 -14.26 7.63
C ARG A 114 -6.84 -15.61 8.14
N GLN A 115 -6.75 -16.67 7.35
CA GLN A 115 -7.11 -18.03 7.80
C GLN A 115 -6.14 -18.54 8.86
N ASN A 116 -4.83 -18.38 8.66
CA ASN A 116 -3.81 -18.75 9.64
C ASN A 116 -3.95 -17.96 10.94
N GLN A 117 -4.26 -16.67 10.88
CA GLN A 117 -4.51 -15.86 12.09
C GLN A 117 -5.70 -16.39 12.89
N LYS A 118 -6.80 -16.79 12.23
CA LYS A 118 -7.96 -17.41 12.89
C LYS A 118 -7.63 -18.76 13.53
N ALA A 119 -6.78 -19.56 12.90
CA ALA A 119 -6.33 -20.83 13.48
C ALA A 119 -5.46 -20.62 14.73
N THR A 120 -4.52 -19.66 14.70
CA THR A 120 -3.64 -19.35 15.84
C THR A 120 -4.37 -18.71 17.04
N ASP A 121 -5.46 -17.97 16.80
CA ASP A 121 -6.28 -17.42 17.89
C ASP A 121 -7.09 -18.50 18.61
N ASN A 122 -7.46 -19.57 17.90
CA ASN A 122 -8.19 -20.70 18.47
C ASN A 122 -7.29 -21.66 19.28
N THR A 123 -5.97 -21.55 19.18
CA THR A 123 -5.00 -22.41 19.91
C THR A 123 -4.40 -21.71 21.15
N LYS A 124 -4.70 -20.43 21.40
CA LYS A 124 -4.28 -19.81 22.68
C LYS A 124 -5.07 -20.46 23.82
N PRO A 125 -4.43 -21.13 24.80
CA PRO A 125 -5.14 -21.56 25.99
C PRO A 125 -5.77 -20.32 26.61
N ARG A 126 -7.08 -20.42 26.88
CA ARG A 126 -7.87 -19.36 27.50
C ARG A 126 -7.33 -19.12 28.90
N ILE A 127 -6.25 -18.35 29.04
CA ILE A 127 -5.74 -17.96 30.35
C ILE A 127 -6.84 -17.11 30.96
N HIS A 128 -7.51 -17.68 31.96
CA HIS A 128 -8.60 -17.06 32.69
C HIS A 128 -8.02 -15.88 33.47
N LEU A 129 -7.92 -14.71 32.83
CA LEU A 129 -7.58 -13.48 33.57
C LEU A 129 -8.74 -13.21 34.55
N PRO A 130 -8.47 -13.07 35.86
CA PRO A 130 -9.52 -12.72 36.80
C PRO A 130 -10.08 -11.35 36.43
N ARG A 131 -11.42 -11.25 36.42
CA ARG A 131 -12.14 -10.03 36.03
C ARG A 131 -11.63 -8.83 36.85
N PRO A 132 -11.37 -7.67 36.24
CA PRO A 132 -10.98 -6.49 36.99
C PRO A 132 -12.13 -6.12 37.93
N CYS A 133 -11.81 -6.11 39.22
CA CYS A 133 -12.74 -5.75 40.29
C CYS A 133 -13.21 -4.31 40.06
N ARG A 134 -14.51 -4.12 39.77
CA ARG A 134 -15.13 -2.79 39.61
C ARG A 134 -14.98 -2.02 40.93
N ARG A 135 -13.92 -1.21 41.05
CA ARG A 135 -13.80 -0.23 42.14
C ARG A 135 -14.95 0.77 42.01
N ARG A 136 -15.96 0.62 42.88
CA ARG A 136 -17.01 1.62 43.13
C ARG A 136 -16.35 2.97 43.43
N ARG A 137 -16.46 3.93 42.51
CA ARG A 137 -16.17 5.35 42.80
C ARG A 137 -17.20 5.84 43.82
N ARG A 138 -16.85 5.80 45.12
CA ARG A 138 -17.58 6.55 46.16
C ARG A 138 -17.35 8.03 45.91
N ARG A 139 -18.43 8.76 45.59
CA ARG A 139 -18.49 10.22 45.62
C ARG A 139 -18.01 10.71 46.99
N ARG A 140 -16.91 11.46 47.05
CA ARG A 140 -16.59 12.36 48.16
C ARG A 140 -16.86 13.79 47.70
N ARG A 141 -18.00 14.34 48.12
CA ARG A 141 -18.18 15.79 48.27
C ARG A 141 -17.27 16.24 49.41
N LYS A 142 -16.37 17.19 49.21
CA LYS A 142 -15.86 18.05 50.29
C LYS A 142 -15.30 19.37 49.75
N HIS A 143 -15.98 20.43 50.20
CA HIS A 143 -15.55 21.82 50.43
C HIS A 143 -14.60 22.54 49.46
N ARG A 144 -15.16 23.61 48.86
CA ARG A 144 -14.46 24.75 48.28
C ARG A 144 -14.22 25.79 49.40
N PRO A 145 -12.99 26.28 49.66
CA PRO A 145 -12.79 27.44 50.54
C PRO A 145 -13.07 28.74 49.77
N ARG A 146 -13.60 29.75 50.48
CA ARG A 146 -13.78 31.13 50.02
C ARG A 146 -12.44 31.88 50.08
N LEU A 147 -12.15 32.74 49.10
CA LEU A 147 -11.07 33.74 49.20
C LEU A 147 -11.53 34.93 50.06
N PRO A 148 -10.63 35.56 50.85
CA PRO A 148 -10.86 36.85 51.51
C PRO A 148 -10.41 38.03 50.61
N PRO A 149 -10.65 39.29 51.01
CA PRO A 149 -11.06 40.39 50.12
C PRO A 149 -9.95 41.01 49.27
#